data_AF-A0A0L6WD38-F1
#
_entry.id   AF-A0A0L6WD38-F1
#
_cell.length_a   1.000
_cell.length_b   1.000
_cell.length_c   1.000
_cell.angle_alpha   90.00
_cell.angle_beta   90.00
_cell.angle_gamma   90.00
#
_symmetry.space_group_name_H-M   'P 1'
#
loop_
_entity.id
_entity.type
_entity.pdbx_description
1 polymer ?
#
loop_
_entity_poly.entity_id
_entity_poly.type
_entity_poly.pdbx_seq_one_letter_code
_entity_poly.pdbx_strand_id
1 'polypeptide(L)'
;MAEHPEPGHQYQKSGIVLMHSFDHGSIHIDSKDPTASPDIDLNILTNETDINILVKAYRILQAIHSQEPLKSIIDCKALPGKSSDTDEALIEYIKKSVFMAFHPLGTTSMLPFEDGGCVDNQLKVYGTEHLCVVSSIVS
;
A
#
# COMPACT_ATOMS: atom_id res chain seq x y z
N MET A 1 -15.03 -17.26 -12.40
CA MET A 1 -15.38 -17.45 -10.97
C MET A 1 -15.31 -16.08 -10.33
N ALA A 2 -16.41 -15.65 -9.75
CA ALA A 2 -17.08 -14.44 -10.21
C ALA A 2 -16.50 -13.11 -9.70
N GLU A 3 -16.40 -12.13 -10.61
CA GLU A 3 -16.25 -10.70 -10.30
C GLU A 3 -17.47 -10.13 -9.54
N HIS A 4 -18.52 -10.95 -9.38
CA HIS A 4 -19.78 -10.59 -8.73
C HIS A 4 -20.21 -11.66 -7.72
N PRO A 5 -20.74 -11.26 -6.55
CA PRO A 5 -21.22 -12.21 -5.55
C PRO A 5 -22.38 -13.05 -6.11
N GLU A 6 -22.33 -14.35 -5.86
CA GLU A 6 -23.39 -15.28 -6.24
C GLU A 6 -24.56 -15.16 -5.26
N PRO A 7 -25.81 -15.09 -5.75
CA PRO A 7 -26.98 -15.05 -4.87
C PRO A 7 -27.01 -16.21 -3.88
N GLY A 8 -27.41 -15.93 -2.64
CA GLY A 8 -27.51 -16.94 -1.58
C GLY A 8 -26.21 -17.28 -0.87
N HIS A 9 -25.08 -16.68 -1.24
CA HIS A 9 -23.78 -16.89 -0.57
C HIS A 9 -23.39 -15.71 0.32
N GLN A 10 -22.67 -16.01 1.40
CA GLN A 10 -22.01 -15.02 2.24
C GLN A 10 -20.50 -14.99 1.92
N TYR A 11 -19.92 -13.79 1.91
CA TYR A 11 -18.52 -13.59 1.57
C TYR A 11 -17.80 -12.90 2.72
N GLN A 12 -16.61 -13.43 3.06
CA GLN A 12 -15.68 -12.80 3.99
C GLN A 12 -14.46 -12.32 3.21
N LYS A 13 -14.12 -11.03 3.33
CA LYS A 13 -12.88 -10.47 2.77
C LYS A 13 -11.87 -10.25 3.89
N SER A 14 -10.66 -10.77 3.71
CA SER A 14 -9.52 -10.46 4.57
C SER A 14 -8.56 -9.58 3.78
N GLY A 15 -8.17 -8.44 4.35
CA GLY A 15 -7.21 -7.52 3.76
C GLY A 15 -5.80 -7.75 4.30
N ILE A 16 -4.80 -7.49 3.46
CA ILE A 16 -3.40 -7.41 3.86
C ILE A 16 -2.97 -5.96 3.61
N VAL A 17 -2.36 -5.35 4.61
CA VAL A 17 -1.81 -3.99 4.51
C VAL A 17 -0.31 -4.06 4.70
N LEU A 18 0.44 -3.57 3.72
CA LEU A 18 1.88 -3.41 3.83
C LEU A 18 2.16 -2.10 4.58
N MET A 19 2.57 -2.22 5.85
CA MET A 19 2.71 -1.08 6.76
C MET A 19 4.01 -0.30 6.56
N HIS A 20 5.04 -0.95 6.05
CA HIS A 20 6.38 -0.38 5.82
C HIS A 20 6.84 -0.76 4.42
N SER A 21 6.31 -0.06 3.40
CA SER A 21 6.73 -0.22 2.02
C SER A 21 8.17 0.23 1.84
N PHE A 22 8.89 -0.46 0.97
CA PHE A 22 10.17 -0.01 0.42
C PHE A 22 10.00 0.79 -0.88
N ASP A 23 8.82 0.75 -1.51
CA ASP A 23 8.45 1.63 -2.60
C ASP A 23 8.42 3.09 -2.14
N HIS A 24 8.95 3.99 -2.98
CA HIS A 24 8.83 5.44 -2.82
C HIS A 24 8.23 6.03 -4.08
N GLY A 25 7.17 6.82 -3.90
CA GLY A 25 6.53 7.60 -4.95
C GLY A 25 6.98 9.07 -4.97
N SER A 26 6.33 9.86 -5.80
CA SER A 26 6.55 11.30 -5.90
C SER A 26 5.24 12.07 -6.13
N ILE A 27 5.27 13.35 -5.78
CA ILE A 27 4.20 14.31 -6.07
C ILE A 27 4.83 15.60 -6.54
N HIS A 28 4.43 16.09 -7.71
CA HIS A 28 5.00 17.28 -8.31
C HIS A 28 3.94 18.13 -9.01
N ILE A 29 4.18 19.44 -9.05
CA ILE A 29 3.35 20.34 -9.87
C ILE A 29 3.62 20.07 -11.36
N ASP A 30 2.57 20.04 -12.17
CA ASP A 30 2.66 19.91 -13.63
C ASP A 30 2.29 21.22 -14.36
N SER A 31 1.85 22.23 -13.61
CA SER A 31 1.26 23.47 -14.09
C SER A 31 1.70 24.65 -13.24
N LYS A 32 1.54 25.86 -13.81
CA LYS A 32 1.73 27.13 -13.09
C LYS A 32 0.49 27.56 -12.30
N ASP A 33 -0.66 26.95 -12.57
CA ASP A 33 -1.89 27.20 -11.82
C ASP A 33 -1.80 26.47 -10.48
N PRO A 34 -1.75 27.19 -9.33
CA PRO A 34 -1.64 26.57 -8.01
C PRO A 34 -2.90 25.79 -7.59
N THR A 35 -3.99 25.88 -8.36
CA THR A 35 -5.24 25.13 -8.13
C THR A 35 -5.37 23.88 -9.00
N ALA A 36 -4.44 23.67 -9.93
CA ALA A 36 -4.39 22.45 -10.73
C ALA A 36 -4.03 21.24 -9.86
N SER A 37 -4.58 20.08 -10.21
CA SER A 37 -4.18 18.82 -9.58
C SER A 37 -2.71 18.54 -9.85
N PRO A 38 -1.93 18.10 -8.84
CA PRO A 38 -0.55 17.71 -9.05
C PRO A 38 -0.46 16.38 -9.81
N ASP A 39 0.69 16.14 -10.41
CA ASP A 39 1.09 14.83 -10.89
C ASP A 39 1.51 13.96 -9.69
N ILE A 40 0.93 12.76 -9.61
CA ILE A 40 1.15 11.82 -8.50
C ILE A 40 1.54 10.48 -9.08
N ASP A 41 2.77 10.06 -8.80
CA ASP A 41 3.25 8.71 -9.09
C ASP A 41 3.48 7.97 -7.77
N LEU A 42 2.67 6.95 -7.51
CA LEU A 42 2.79 6.16 -6.28
C LEU A 42 3.92 5.11 -6.36
N ASN A 43 4.39 4.78 -7.58
CA ASN A 43 5.47 3.82 -7.83
C ASN A 43 5.27 2.46 -7.13
N ILE A 44 4.01 2.02 -7.03
CA ILE A 44 3.58 0.83 -6.27
C ILE A 44 4.07 -0.47 -6.93
N LEU A 45 4.59 -1.38 -6.12
CA LEU A 45 5.15 -2.69 -6.45
C LEU A 45 6.33 -2.63 -7.43
N THR A 46 7.18 -1.61 -7.29
CA THR A 46 8.44 -1.54 -8.07
C THR A 46 9.61 -2.19 -7.34
N ASN A 47 9.53 -2.31 -6.01
CA ASN A 47 10.47 -3.05 -5.20
C ASN A 47 10.04 -4.51 -5.02
N GLU A 48 10.88 -5.44 -5.45
CA GLU A 48 10.63 -6.88 -5.30
C GLU A 48 10.46 -7.31 -3.83
N THR A 49 11.04 -6.57 -2.88
CA THR A 49 10.89 -6.83 -1.44
C THR A 49 9.43 -6.70 -1.01
N ASP A 50 8.73 -5.66 -1.48
CA ASP A 50 7.32 -5.42 -1.15
C ASP A 50 6.43 -6.54 -1.71
N ILE A 51 6.70 -6.98 -2.95
CA ILE A 51 6.02 -8.14 -3.56
C ILE A 51 6.24 -9.40 -2.72
N ASN A 52 7.49 -9.68 -2.33
CA ASN A 52 7.84 -10.86 -1.53
C ASN A 52 7.19 -10.86 -0.14
N ILE A 53 7.09 -9.69 0.50
CA ILE A 53 6.39 -9.53 1.79
C ILE A 53 4.90 -9.83 1.61
N LEU A 54 4.26 -9.29 0.57
CA LEU A 54 2.84 -9.52 0.29
C LEU A 54 2.54 -10.99 -0.01
N VAL A 55 3.39 -11.68 -0.77
CA VAL A 55 3.27 -13.13 -1.01
C VAL A 55 3.32 -13.88 0.31
N LYS A 56 4.32 -13.62 1.17
CA LYS A 56 4.45 -14.26 2.48
C LYS A 56 3.25 -13.97 3.38
N ALA A 57 2.80 -12.72 3.43
CA ALA A 57 1.63 -12.31 4.22
C ALA A 57 0.37 -13.07 3.76
N TYR A 58 0.21 -13.26 2.46
CA TYR A 58 -0.90 -14.04 1.91
C TYR A 58 -0.81 -15.52 2.27
N ARG A 59 0.39 -16.14 2.26
CA ARG A 59 0.60 -17.51 2.74
C ARG A 59 0.24 -17.66 4.22
N ILE A 60 0.59 -16.67 5.04
CA ILE A 60 0.19 -16.63 6.47
C ILE A 60 -1.33 -16.53 6.60
N LEU A 61 -1.98 -15.67 5.81
CA LEU A 61 -3.44 -15.53 5.81
C LEU A 61 -4.14 -16.85 5.44
N GLN A 62 -3.63 -17.58 4.45
CA GLN A 62 -4.13 -18.92 4.11
C GLN A 62 -3.96 -19.91 5.25
N ALA A 63 -2.83 -19.88 5.95
CA ALA A 63 -2.59 -20.72 7.11
C ALA A 63 -3.60 -20.42 8.23
N ILE A 64 -3.89 -19.13 8.48
CA ILE A 64 -4.89 -18.67 9.46
C ILE A 64 -6.29 -19.17 9.10
N HIS A 65 -6.71 -19.01 7.84
CA HIS A 65 -8.02 -19.51 7.37
C HIS A 65 -8.16 -21.03 7.46
N SER A 66 -7.03 -21.75 7.50
CA SER A 66 -7.00 -23.21 7.62
C SER A 66 -7.02 -23.71 9.08
N GLN A 67 -7.11 -22.80 10.07
CA GLN A 67 -7.24 -23.15 11.49
C GLN A 67 -8.66 -22.96 12.00
N GLU A 68 -9.02 -23.68 13.07
CA GLU A 68 -10.28 -23.45 13.79
C GLU A 68 -10.27 -22.11 14.55
N PRO A 69 -11.42 -21.41 14.67
CA PRO A 69 -12.75 -21.80 14.18
C PRO A 69 -13.03 -21.42 12.72
N LEU A 70 -12.11 -20.70 12.05
CA LEU A 70 -12.33 -20.18 10.70
C LEU A 70 -12.50 -21.28 9.67
N LYS A 71 -11.73 -22.37 9.79
CA LYS A 71 -11.82 -23.54 8.92
C LYS A 71 -13.24 -24.12 8.85
N SER A 72 -13.97 -24.13 9.98
CA SER A 72 -15.35 -24.63 10.03
C SER A 72 -16.39 -23.67 9.46
N ILE A 73 -16.05 -22.41 9.22
CA ILE A 73 -16.96 -21.35 8.76
C ILE A 73 -16.74 -21.04 7.27
N ILE A 74 -15.52 -21.26 6.77
CA ILE A 74 -15.14 -20.94 5.39
C ILE A 74 -15.32 -22.18 4.51
N ASP A 75 -16.41 -22.23 3.73
CA ASP A 75 -16.72 -23.34 2.83
C ASP A 75 -15.70 -23.47 1.68
N CYS A 76 -15.32 -22.35 1.06
CA CYS A 76 -14.40 -22.35 -0.07
C CYS A 76 -13.66 -21.01 -0.26
N LYS A 77 -12.58 -21.04 -1.06
CA LYS A 77 -11.84 -19.84 -1.46
C LYS A 77 -12.54 -19.18 -2.65
N ALA A 78 -13.04 -17.95 -2.48
CA ALA A 78 -13.64 -17.18 -3.56
C ALA A 78 -12.57 -16.55 -4.48
N LEU A 79 -11.80 -15.59 -3.96
CA LEU A 79 -10.71 -14.91 -4.66
C LEU A 79 -9.43 -14.98 -3.81
N PRO A 80 -8.24 -15.04 -4.42
CA PRO A 80 -7.91 -15.31 -5.82
C PRO A 80 -8.21 -16.74 -6.32
N GLY A 81 -8.73 -17.64 -5.48
CA GLY A 81 -8.99 -19.03 -5.87
C GLY A 81 -7.71 -19.73 -6.32
N LYS A 82 -7.74 -20.36 -7.50
CA LYS A 82 -6.61 -21.11 -8.09
C LYS A 82 -5.36 -20.25 -8.33
N SER A 83 -5.51 -18.94 -8.49
CA SER A 83 -4.36 -18.04 -8.63
C SER A 83 -3.54 -17.94 -7.33
N SER A 84 -3.98 -18.55 -6.24
CA SER A 84 -3.14 -18.71 -5.04
C SER A 84 -2.43 -20.06 -4.92
N ASP A 85 -2.48 -20.94 -5.92
CA ASP A 85 -1.88 -22.28 -5.78
C ASP A 85 -0.36 -22.27 -5.99
N THR A 86 0.17 -21.30 -6.75
CA THR A 86 1.62 -21.07 -6.92
C THR A 86 1.98 -19.63 -6.56
N ASP A 87 3.27 -19.37 -6.30
CA ASP A 87 3.72 -18.01 -5.97
C ASP A 87 3.67 -17.11 -7.21
N GLU A 88 3.96 -17.63 -8.41
CA GLU A 88 3.93 -16.86 -9.65
C GLU A 88 2.51 -16.38 -9.97
N ALA A 89 1.51 -17.27 -9.88
CA ALA A 89 0.12 -16.90 -10.09
C ALA A 89 -0.39 -15.92 -9.03
N LEU A 90 0.12 -16.03 -7.80
CA LEU A 90 -0.23 -15.16 -6.70
C LEU A 90 0.37 -13.75 -6.89
N ILE A 91 1.62 -13.66 -7.34
CA ILE A 91 2.29 -12.39 -7.67
C ILE A 91 1.49 -11.64 -8.75
N GLU A 92 1.08 -12.32 -9.81
CA GLU A 92 0.29 -11.70 -10.88
C GLU A 92 -1.10 -11.25 -10.40
N TYR A 93 -1.69 -11.96 -9.43
CA TYR A 93 -2.90 -11.51 -8.77
C TYR A 93 -2.66 -10.28 -7.88
N ILE A 94 -1.59 -10.28 -7.08
CA ILE A 94 -1.21 -9.15 -6.20
C ILE A 94 -1.03 -7.89 -7.06
N LYS A 95 -0.26 -7.95 -8.15
CA LYS A 95 -0.06 -6.81 -9.06
C LYS A 95 -1.35 -6.23 -9.63
N LYS A 96 -2.38 -7.05 -9.84
CA LYS A 96 -3.68 -6.63 -10.38
C LYS A 96 -4.67 -6.16 -9.31
N SER A 97 -4.45 -6.53 -8.05
CA SER A 97 -5.41 -6.33 -6.96
C SER A 97 -4.97 -5.32 -5.91
N VAL A 98 -3.68 -4.99 -5.86
CA VAL A 98 -3.14 -3.98 -4.95
C VAL A 98 -3.72 -2.61 -5.28
N PHE A 99 -4.06 -1.88 -4.22
CA PHE A 99 -4.51 -0.50 -4.27
C PHE A 99 -4.02 0.23 -3.03
N MET A 100 -4.02 1.56 -3.08
CA MET A 100 -3.54 2.40 -2.00
C MET A 100 -4.50 2.34 -0.80
N ALA A 101 -3.95 2.18 0.42
CA ALA A 101 -4.74 2.23 1.66
C ALA A 101 -5.12 3.66 2.09
N PHE A 102 -4.88 4.67 1.23
CA PHE A 102 -5.14 6.10 1.46
C PHE A 102 -4.43 6.72 2.69
N HIS A 103 -3.19 6.32 2.95
CA HIS A 103 -2.32 6.93 3.97
C HIS A 103 -0.99 7.43 3.35
N PRO A 104 -1.01 8.44 2.46
CA PRO A 104 0.24 8.99 1.90
C PRO A 104 1.03 9.74 2.96
N LEU A 105 2.35 9.55 2.98
CA LEU A 105 3.28 10.23 3.87
C LEU A 105 4.64 10.45 3.18
N GLY A 106 5.50 11.28 3.78
CA GLY A 106 6.91 11.43 3.39
C GLY A 106 7.20 12.46 2.31
N THR A 107 6.21 13.19 1.80
CA THR A 107 6.42 14.20 0.74
C THR A 107 7.11 15.47 1.23
N THR A 108 7.15 15.68 2.56
CA THR A 108 7.96 16.70 3.25
C THR A 108 8.67 16.07 4.44
N SER A 109 9.66 15.22 4.17
CA SER A 109 10.37 14.42 5.17
C SER A 109 11.10 15.27 6.22
N MET A 110 11.13 14.77 7.46
CA MET A 110 11.85 15.35 8.60
C MET A 110 13.21 14.65 8.81
N LEU A 111 13.88 14.33 7.70
CA LEU A 111 15.23 13.78 7.70
C LEU A 111 16.30 14.88 7.83
N PRO A 112 17.56 14.54 8.12
CA PRO A 112 18.68 15.44 7.88
C PRO A 112 18.69 15.96 6.44
N PHE A 113 19.18 17.19 6.24
CA PHE A 113 19.19 17.82 4.92
C PHE A 113 20.03 17.02 3.90
N GLU A 114 21.18 16.50 4.35
CA GLU A 114 22.09 15.64 3.59
C GLU A 114 21.45 14.31 3.15
N ASP A 115 20.39 13.87 3.84
CA ASP A 115 19.65 12.64 3.55
C ASP A 115 18.35 12.91 2.75
N GLY A 116 18.16 14.15 2.27
CA GLY A 116 16.99 14.56 1.48
C GLY A 116 15.82 15.07 2.30
N GLY A 117 16.04 15.50 3.55
CA GLY A 117 15.04 16.16 4.38
C GLY A 117 14.52 17.47 3.79
N CYS A 118 13.23 17.74 3.98
CA CYS A 118 12.58 19.00 3.61
C CYS A 118 12.45 19.95 4.81
N VAL A 119 12.27 19.40 6.02
CA VAL A 119 12.13 20.16 7.25
C VAL A 119 13.05 19.65 8.36
N ASP A 120 13.43 20.55 9.28
CA ASP A 120 14.18 20.18 10.48
C ASP A 120 13.28 19.57 11.59
N ASN A 121 13.89 19.22 12.72
CA ASN A 121 13.16 18.69 13.89
C ASN A 121 12.25 19.70 14.61
N GLN A 122 12.23 20.96 14.15
CA GLN A 122 11.28 22.00 14.55
C GLN A 122 10.23 22.26 13.46
N LEU A 123 10.14 21.40 12.44
CA LEU A 123 9.25 21.48 11.29
C LEU A 123 9.51 22.68 10.37
N LYS A 124 10.68 23.33 10.49
CA LYS A 124 11.05 24.48 9.65
C LYS A 124 11.61 24.00 8.34
N VAL A 125 11.17 24.62 7.25
CA VAL A 125 11.66 24.30 5.91
C VAL A 125 13.11 24.76 5.79
N TYR A 126 13.99 23.85 5.39
CA TYR A 126 15.40 24.17 5.18
C TYR A 126 15.56 25.31 4.16
N GLY A 127 16.46 26.26 4.45
CA GLY A 127 16.70 27.43 3.60
C GLY A 127 15.68 28.58 3.76
N THR A 128 14.78 28.50 4.76
CA THR A 128 13.80 29.55 5.06
C THR A 128 13.90 30.00 6.53
N GLU A 129 13.46 31.23 6.83
CA GLU A 129 13.48 31.74 8.21
C GLU A 129 12.15 31.57 8.96
N HIS A 130 11.01 31.66 8.26
CA HIS A 130 9.68 31.80 8.87
C HIS A 130 8.63 30.88 8.23
N LEU A 131 9.04 29.77 7.61
CA LEU A 131 8.13 28.79 7.00
C LEU A 131 8.23 27.43 7.70
N CYS A 132 7.09 26.87 8.07
CA CYS A 132 6.97 25.54 8.66
C CYS A 132 5.91 24.73 7.91
N VAL A 133 6.07 23.41 7.88
CA VAL A 133 5.06 22.48 7.35
C VAL A 133 4.57 21.61 8.49
N VAL A 134 3.27 21.68 8.80
CA VAL A 134 2.64 20.88 9.86
C VAL A 134 1.51 20.08 9.22
N SER A 135 1.79 18.80 8.94
CA SER A 135 0.86 17.90 8.26
C SER A 135 1.19 16.46 8.59
N SER A 136 0.23 15.56 8.43
CA SER A 136 0.43 14.11 8.56
C SER A 136 1.42 13.52 7.54
N ILE A 137 1.75 14.29 6.50
CA ILE A 137 2.71 13.89 5.46
C ILE A 137 4.17 14.15 5.85
N VAL A 138 4.41 14.89 6.94
CA VAL A 138 5.76 15.07 7.49
C VAL A 138 6.10 13.81 8.28
N SER A 139 7.16 13.10 7.86
CA SER A 139 7.61 11.83 8.45
C SER A 139 9.10 11.79 8.68
#